data_AF-A0A1Q4VHP9-F1
#
_entry.id   AF-A0A1Q4VHP9-F1
#
_cell.length_a   1.000
_cell.length_b   1.000
_cell.length_c   1.000
_cell.angle_alpha   90.00
_cell.angle_beta   90.00
_cell.angle_gamma   90.00
#
_symmetry.space_group_name_H-M   'P 1'
#
loop_
_entity.id
_entity.type
_entity.pdbx_description
1 polymer ?
#
loop_
_entity_poly.entity_id
_entity_poly.type
_entity_poly.pdbx_seq_one_letter_code
_entity_poly.pdbx_strand_id
1 'polypeptide(L)'
;MPDATVRTSIAADYFQGYSVVGLIAVVGVLFVAVAFGAGRLLRPVVPTPEKLLTYECGVDPVGEGWAHTQVRYYVYAFLYVIFAVDSIFLFPWATVFAAPGFGGATLVEMFIFLGFLAVGLLYAWKKGVLEWT
;
A
#
# COMPACT_ATOMS: atom_id res chain seq x y z
N MET A 1 -34.11 20.31 -5.18
CA MET A 1 -33.05 19.94 -6.14
C MET A 1 -31.95 20.98 -6.02
N PRO A 2 -30.67 20.62 -5.80
CA PRO A 2 -29.61 21.63 -5.77
C PRO A 2 -29.56 22.34 -7.12
N ASP A 3 -29.44 23.67 -7.08
CA ASP A 3 -29.43 24.51 -8.28
C ASP A 3 -28.19 24.22 -9.16
N ALA A 4 -28.20 24.70 -10.39
CA ALA A 4 -27.11 24.48 -11.32
C ALA A 4 -25.78 25.05 -10.79
N THR A 5 -25.82 26.16 -10.06
CA THR A 5 -24.64 26.85 -9.50
C THR A 5 -23.94 26.04 -8.41
N VAL A 6 -24.69 25.38 -7.51
CA VAL A 6 -24.18 24.49 -6.46
C VAL A 6 -23.54 23.23 -7.06
N ARG A 7 -24.12 22.70 -8.14
CA ARG A 7 -23.52 21.55 -8.85
C ARG A 7 -22.18 21.92 -9.49
N THR A 8 -22.11 23.09 -10.10
CA THR A 8 -20.87 23.60 -10.70
C THR A 8 -19.81 23.89 -9.66
N SER A 9 -20.17 24.43 -8.48
CA SER A 9 -19.21 24.67 -7.40
C SER A 9 -18.64 23.37 -6.82
N ILE A 10 -19.49 22.36 -6.55
CA ILE A 10 -19.04 21.05 -6.05
C ILE A 10 -18.09 20.37 -7.05
N ALA A 11 -18.41 20.44 -8.35
CA ALA A 11 -17.54 19.90 -9.38
C ALA A 11 -16.20 20.64 -9.42
N ALA A 12 -16.21 21.97 -9.35
CA ALA A 12 -14.99 22.78 -9.32
C ALA A 12 -14.12 22.44 -8.11
N ASP A 13 -14.70 22.35 -6.90
CA ASP A 13 -14.00 22.00 -5.67
C ASP A 13 -13.40 20.59 -5.74
N TYR A 14 -14.14 19.63 -6.31
CA TYR A 14 -13.65 18.27 -6.56
C TYR A 14 -12.41 18.30 -7.47
N PHE A 15 -12.51 18.89 -8.66
CA PHE A 15 -11.39 18.93 -9.61
C PHE A 15 -10.20 19.72 -9.08
N GLN A 16 -10.45 20.79 -8.33
CA GLN A 16 -9.40 21.55 -7.65
C GLN A 16 -8.67 20.67 -6.62
N GLY A 17 -9.40 19.89 -5.81
CA GLY A 17 -8.80 18.94 -4.87
C GLY A 17 -7.86 17.94 -5.55
N TYR A 18 -8.33 17.27 -6.62
CA TYR A 18 -7.48 16.35 -7.37
C TYR A 18 -6.30 17.03 -8.09
N SER A 19 -6.49 18.27 -8.57
CA SER A 19 -5.38 19.01 -9.18
C SER A 19 -4.28 19.34 -8.18
N VAL A 20 -4.63 19.65 -6.92
CA VAL A 20 -3.67 19.91 -5.85
C VAL A 20 -2.91 18.62 -5.51
N VAL A 21 -3.62 17.50 -5.36
CA VAL A 21 -2.98 16.18 -5.12
C VAL A 21 -2.05 15.81 -6.28
N GLY A 22 -2.51 15.99 -7.52
CA GLY A 22 -1.70 15.74 -8.71
C GLY A 22 -0.46 16.64 -8.79
N LEU A 23 -0.60 17.92 -8.47
CA LEU A 23 0.52 18.86 -8.42
C LEU A 23 1.56 18.44 -7.37
N ILE A 24 1.12 18.06 -6.16
CA ILE A 24 2.02 17.60 -5.10
C ILE A 24 2.77 16.33 -5.54
N ALA A 25 2.08 15.38 -6.18
CA ALA A 25 2.72 14.18 -6.70
C ALA A 25 3.79 14.50 -7.76
N VAL A 26 3.48 15.40 -8.69
CA VAL A 26 4.44 15.87 -9.72
C VAL A 26 5.63 16.57 -9.07
N VAL A 27 5.40 17.49 -8.13
CA VAL A 27 6.47 18.18 -7.41
C VAL A 27 7.34 17.19 -6.63
N GLY A 28 6.75 16.18 -5.99
CA GLY A 28 7.48 15.13 -5.29
C GLY A 28 8.39 14.32 -6.21
N VAL A 29 7.88 13.91 -7.38
CA VAL A 29 8.68 13.20 -8.40
C VAL A 29 9.80 14.11 -8.92
N LEU A 30 9.51 15.37 -9.23
CA LEU A 30 10.50 16.34 -9.69
C LEU A 30 11.58 16.59 -8.64
N PHE A 31 11.20 16.69 -7.37
CA PHE A 31 12.13 16.87 -6.27
C PHE A 31 13.13 15.72 -6.19
N VAL A 32 12.63 14.47 -6.22
CA VAL A 32 13.49 13.27 -6.24
C VAL A 32 14.38 13.28 -7.49
N ALA A 33 13.83 13.53 -8.68
CA ALA A 33 14.60 13.55 -9.93
C ALA A 33 15.71 14.61 -9.91
N VAL A 34 15.42 15.82 -9.44
CA VAL A 34 16.41 16.91 -9.30
C VAL A 34 17.46 16.54 -8.26
N ALA A 35 17.08 15.98 -7.10
CA ALA A 35 18.03 15.59 -6.06
C ALA A 35 19.00 14.51 -6.56
N PHE A 36 18.50 13.45 -7.20
CA PHE A 36 19.35 12.41 -7.79
C PHE A 36 20.17 12.93 -8.98
N GLY A 37 19.61 13.81 -9.82
CA GLY A 37 20.31 14.46 -10.92
C GLY A 37 21.46 15.36 -10.46
N ALA A 38 21.21 16.22 -9.48
CA ALA A 38 22.22 17.06 -8.84
C ALA A 38 23.28 16.21 -8.15
N GLY A 39 22.89 15.17 -7.41
CA GLY A 39 23.83 14.24 -6.78
C GLY A 39 24.73 13.54 -7.80
N ARG A 40 24.19 13.16 -8.97
CA ARG A 40 24.98 12.58 -10.06
C ARG A 40 25.94 13.59 -10.70
N LEU A 41 25.53 14.86 -10.83
CA LEU A 41 26.34 15.92 -11.43
C LEU A 41 27.47 16.40 -10.52
N LEU A 42 27.21 16.49 -9.21
CA LEU A 42 28.15 17.03 -8.23
C LEU A 42 29.15 15.98 -7.71
N ARG A 43 28.81 14.68 -7.76
CA ARG A 43 29.68 13.64 -7.21
C ARG A 43 30.90 13.36 -8.10
N PRO A 44 32.09 13.11 -7.53
CA PRO A 44 33.18 12.49 -8.27
C PRO A 44 32.80 11.10 -8.77
N VAL A 45 33.08 10.81 -10.04
CA VAL A 45 32.82 9.51 -10.66
C VAL A 45 34.17 8.80 -10.84
N VAL A 46 34.49 7.88 -9.93
CA VAL A 46 35.73 7.08 -9.95
C VAL A 46 35.38 5.59 -9.87
N PRO A 47 34.95 4.98 -11.00
CA PRO A 47 34.63 3.56 -11.04
C PRO A 47 35.94 2.77 -10.95
N THR A 48 36.05 1.91 -9.94
CA THR A 48 37.10 0.90 -9.85
C THR A 48 36.44 -0.47 -9.75
N PRO A 49 37.07 -1.55 -10.23
CA PRO A 49 36.49 -2.90 -10.15
C PRO A 49 36.01 -3.24 -8.74
N GLU A 50 36.78 -2.89 -7.71
CA GLU A 50 36.51 -3.20 -6.30
C GLU A 50 35.25 -2.47 -5.78
N LYS A 51 34.97 -1.24 -6.25
CA LYS A 51 33.75 -0.49 -5.88
C LYS A 51 32.48 -1.01 -6.55
N LEU A 52 32.64 -1.80 -7.62
CA LEU A 52 31.54 -2.36 -8.39
C LEU A 52 31.25 -3.81 -7.99
N LEU A 53 32.07 -4.42 -7.14
CA LEU A 53 31.80 -5.73 -6.57
C LEU A 53 30.67 -5.65 -5.54
N THR A 54 29.81 -6.67 -5.53
CA THR A 54 28.80 -6.83 -4.48
C THR A 54 29.47 -6.91 -3.12
N TYR A 55 28.94 -6.17 -2.15
CA TYR A 55 29.44 -6.22 -0.79
C TYR A 55 29.22 -7.61 -0.17
N GLU A 56 30.30 -8.14 0.39
CA GLU A 56 30.34 -9.34 1.23
C GLU A 56 31.09 -9.02 2.53
N CYS A 57 31.18 -9.99 3.45
CA CYS A 57 31.89 -9.83 4.73
C CYS A 57 33.44 -9.89 4.62
N GLY A 58 34.02 -9.20 3.64
CA GLY A 58 35.47 -9.09 3.44
C GLY A 58 36.11 -10.20 2.59
N VAL A 59 35.28 -10.97 1.87
CA VAL A 59 35.69 -11.99 0.91
C VAL A 59 35.14 -11.67 -0.47
N ASP A 60 35.72 -12.27 -1.52
CA ASP A 60 35.19 -12.12 -2.86
C ASP A 60 33.81 -12.78 -2.96
N PRO A 61 32.82 -12.12 -3.60
CA PRO A 61 31.49 -12.67 -3.76
C PRO A 61 31.55 -13.98 -4.55
N VAL A 62 31.00 -15.04 -3.97
CA VAL A 62 30.98 -16.38 -4.54
C VAL A 62 29.55 -16.83 -4.83
N GLY A 63 29.31 -17.25 -6.07
CA GLY A 63 28.02 -17.76 -6.54
C GLY A 63 27.09 -16.69 -7.11
N GLU A 64 26.26 -17.08 -8.08
CA GLU A 64 25.12 -16.30 -8.54
C GLU A 64 23.81 -17.01 -8.13
N GLY A 65 22.79 -16.25 -7.72
CA GLY A 65 21.42 -16.78 -7.67
C GLY A 65 21.01 -17.59 -6.44
N TRP A 66 21.65 -17.43 -5.27
CA TRP A 66 21.15 -17.98 -4.01
C TRP A 66 19.94 -17.17 -3.48
N ALA A 67 18.87 -17.08 -4.28
CA ALA A 67 17.59 -16.66 -3.77
C ALA A 67 16.86 -17.91 -3.26
N HIS A 68 16.98 -18.19 -1.96
CA HIS A 68 16.05 -19.10 -1.28
C HIS A 68 14.66 -18.47 -1.28
N THR A 69 13.97 -18.55 -2.42
CA THR A 69 12.58 -18.09 -2.54
C THR A 69 11.72 -19.07 -1.77
N GLN A 70 11.41 -18.71 -0.54
CA GLN A 70 10.58 -19.51 0.34
C GLN A 70 9.10 -19.26 0.00
N VAL A 71 8.29 -20.33 -0.04
CA VAL A 71 6.84 -20.24 -0.29
C VAL A 71 6.14 -19.36 0.74
N ARG A 72 6.73 -19.19 1.94
CA ARG A 72 6.21 -18.30 3.00
C ARG A 72 5.92 -16.89 2.50
N TYR A 73 6.79 -16.29 1.67
CA TYR A 73 6.56 -14.93 1.17
C TYR A 73 5.29 -14.83 0.32
N TYR A 74 5.06 -15.83 -0.53
CA TYR A 74 3.86 -15.91 -1.36
C TYR A 74 2.60 -16.03 -0.48
N VAL A 75 2.65 -16.89 0.53
CA VAL A 75 1.54 -17.10 1.46
C VAL A 75 1.15 -15.82 2.20
N TYR A 76 2.13 -15.08 2.73
CA TYR A 76 1.88 -13.79 3.38
C TYR A 76 1.30 -12.76 2.41
N ALA A 77 1.83 -12.67 1.19
CA ALA A 77 1.32 -11.76 0.18
C ALA A 77 -0.12 -12.12 -0.23
N PHE A 78 -0.42 -13.41 -0.40
CA PHE A 78 -1.75 -13.90 -0.76
C PHE A 78 -2.77 -13.59 0.35
N LEU A 79 -2.43 -13.88 1.60
CA LEU A 79 -3.26 -13.53 2.75
C LEU A 79 -3.48 -12.02 2.84
N TYR A 80 -2.44 -11.21 2.65
CA TYR A 80 -2.54 -9.76 2.64
C TYR A 80 -3.52 -9.26 1.57
N VAL A 81 -3.44 -9.77 0.33
CA VAL A 81 -4.33 -9.34 -0.75
C VAL A 81 -5.79 -9.66 -0.42
N ILE A 82 -6.07 -10.84 0.12
CA ILE A 82 -7.43 -11.22 0.55
C ILE A 82 -7.94 -10.23 1.61
N PHE A 83 -7.18 -10.06 2.71
CA PHE A 83 -7.59 -9.15 3.78
C PHE A 83 -7.68 -7.69 3.33
N ALA A 84 -6.81 -7.24 2.42
CA ALA A 84 -6.83 -5.89 1.88
C ALA A 84 -8.11 -5.64 1.07
N VAL A 85 -8.49 -6.59 0.20
CA VAL A 85 -9.76 -6.53 -0.53
C VAL A 85 -10.92 -6.53 0.45
N ASP A 86 -10.92 -7.40 1.46
CA ASP A 86 -12.02 -7.45 2.43
C ASP A 86 -12.14 -6.16 3.26
N SER A 87 -11.01 -5.56 3.64
CA SER A 87 -10.98 -4.30 4.40
C SER A 87 -11.59 -3.14 3.61
N ILE A 88 -11.59 -3.18 2.28
CA ILE A 88 -12.19 -2.11 1.47
C ILE A 88 -13.69 -2.00 1.71
N PHE A 89 -14.35 -3.11 2.07
CA PHE A 89 -15.78 -3.14 2.37
C PHE A 89 -16.12 -2.49 3.71
N LEU A 90 -15.12 -2.21 4.56
CA LEU A 90 -15.32 -1.46 5.80
C LEU A 90 -15.53 0.04 5.54
N PHE A 91 -15.02 0.61 4.44
CA PHE A 91 -15.16 2.05 4.16
C PHE A 91 -16.61 2.47 3.86
N PRO A 92 -17.36 1.80 2.97
CA PRO A 92 -18.75 2.16 2.71
C PRO A 92 -19.63 1.99 3.95
N TRP A 93 -19.37 0.98 4.79
CA TRP A 93 -20.12 0.76 6.02
C TRP A 93 -20.11 1.98 6.93
N ALA A 94 -18.94 2.62 7.13
CA ALA A 94 -18.82 3.81 7.97
C ALA A 94 -19.71 4.97 7.49
N THR A 95 -19.97 5.04 6.17
CA THR A 95 -20.86 6.06 5.59
C THR A 95 -22.34 5.74 5.75
N VAL A 96 -22.72 4.46 5.77
CA VAL A 96 -24.11 4.00 5.87
C VAL A 96 -24.58 3.91 7.32
N PHE A 97 -23.68 3.68 8.27
CA PHE A 97 -24.02 3.59 9.69
C PHE A 97 -24.78 4.84 10.20
N ALA A 98 -24.40 6.03 9.73
CA ALA A 98 -25.05 7.29 10.08
C ALA A 98 -26.36 7.58 9.30
N ALA A 99 -26.74 6.73 8.34
CA ALA A 99 -27.93 6.93 7.52
C ALA A 99 -29.22 6.59 8.29
N PRO A 100 -30.33 7.33 8.04
CA PRO A 100 -31.60 7.06 8.69
C PRO A 100 -32.09 5.62 8.45
N GLY A 101 -32.41 4.91 9.53
CA GLY A 101 -32.94 3.54 9.47
C GLY A 101 -31.91 2.41 9.45
N PHE A 102 -30.60 2.71 9.36
CA PHE A 102 -29.55 1.70 9.23
C PHE A 102 -28.77 1.38 10.53
N GLY A 103 -28.77 2.29 11.51
CA GLY A 103 -27.93 2.26 12.73
C GLY A 103 -27.62 0.87 13.34
N GLY A 104 -28.46 0.34 14.23
CA GLY A 104 -28.16 -0.89 14.97
C GLY A 104 -28.01 -2.15 14.09
N ALA A 105 -28.76 -2.26 13.00
CA ALA A 105 -28.70 -3.41 12.10
C ALA A 105 -27.35 -3.48 11.36
N THR A 106 -26.86 -2.35 10.87
CA THR A 106 -25.55 -2.28 10.19
C THR A 106 -24.38 -2.58 11.13
N LEU A 107 -24.49 -2.31 12.43
CA LEU A 107 -23.49 -2.75 13.41
C LEU A 107 -23.43 -4.27 13.51
N VAL A 108 -24.60 -4.94 13.56
CA VAL A 108 -24.65 -6.41 13.63
C VAL A 108 -24.04 -7.03 12.38
N GLU A 109 -24.42 -6.53 11.19
CA GLU A 109 -23.84 -6.98 9.92
C GLU A 109 -22.32 -6.80 9.87
N MET A 110 -21.80 -5.66 10.38
CA MET A 110 -20.36 -5.43 10.48
C MET A 110 -19.68 -6.45 11.39
N PHE A 111 -20.23 -6.72 12.58
CA PHE A 111 -19.64 -7.72 13.48
C PHE A 111 -19.69 -9.13 12.89
N ILE A 112 -20.73 -9.46 12.11
CA ILE A 112 -20.78 -10.72 11.36
C ILE A 112 -19.66 -10.76 10.32
N PHE A 113 -19.47 -9.70 9.53
CA PHE A 113 -18.41 -9.60 8.53
C PHE A 113 -17.01 -9.70 9.16
N LEU A 114 -16.75 -8.94 10.22
CA LEU A 114 -15.50 -9.04 11.01
C LEU A 114 -15.32 -10.43 11.60
N GLY A 115 -16.41 -11.10 11.99
CA GLY A 115 -16.40 -12.50 12.42
C GLY A 115 -15.87 -13.43 11.34
N PHE A 116 -16.30 -13.29 10.09
CA PHE A 116 -15.77 -14.07 8.96
C PHE A 116 -14.27 -13.84 8.75
N LEU A 117 -13.81 -12.58 8.81
CA LEU A 117 -12.38 -12.25 8.72
C LEU A 117 -11.57 -12.85 9.86
N ALA A 118 -12.09 -12.74 11.08
CA ALA A 118 -11.47 -13.31 12.27
C ALA A 118 -11.37 -14.84 12.17
N VAL A 119 -12.41 -15.53 11.68
CA VAL A 119 -12.38 -16.99 11.46
C VAL A 119 -11.33 -17.37 10.44
N GLY A 120 -11.23 -16.64 9.32
CA GLY A 120 -10.19 -16.85 8.31
C GLY A 120 -8.78 -16.70 8.89
N LEU A 121 -8.55 -15.65 9.68
CA LEU A 121 -7.27 -15.40 10.35
C LEU A 121 -6.94 -16.49 11.38
N LEU A 122 -7.92 -16.86 12.22
CA LEU A 122 -7.77 -17.91 13.21
C LEU A 122 -7.46 -19.26 12.56
N TYR A 123 -8.08 -19.57 11.41
CA TYR A 123 -7.77 -20.79 10.65
C TYR A 123 -6.33 -20.78 10.12
N ALA A 124 -5.90 -19.67 9.50
CA ALA A 124 -4.53 -19.53 9.00
C ALA A 124 -3.50 -19.67 10.13
N TRP A 125 -3.78 -19.07 11.29
CA TRP A 125 -2.95 -19.20 12.48
C TRP A 125 -2.89 -20.64 12.98
N LYS A 126 -4.04 -21.32 13.14
CA LYS A 126 -4.10 -22.71 13.58
C LYS A 126 -3.37 -23.67 12.63
N LYS A 127 -3.29 -23.33 11.35
CA LYS A 127 -2.56 -24.10 10.33
C LYS A 127 -1.05 -23.83 10.31
N GLY A 128 -0.53 -22.96 11.18
CA GLY A 128 0.90 -22.62 11.23
C GLY A 128 1.38 -21.80 10.04
N VAL A 129 0.45 -21.29 9.22
CA VAL A 129 0.75 -20.58 7.97
C VAL A 129 1.37 -19.20 8.24
N LEU A 130 1.19 -18.70 9.46
CA LEU A 130 1.75 -17.46 9.98
C LEU A 130 3.04 -17.67 10.79
N GLU A 131 3.62 -18.87 10.76
CA GLU A 131 4.89 -19.12 11.44
C GLU A 131 6.07 -18.65 10.59
N TRP A 132 7.03 -18.00 11.24
CA TRP A 132 8.28 -17.56 10.63
C TRP A 132 9.44 -18.39 11.19
N THR A 133 9.40 -19.69 10.93
CA THR A 133 10.40 -20.66 11.37
C THR A 133 11.05 -21.35 10.19
#